data_AF-I6T7U5-F1
#
_entry.id   AF-I6T7U5-F1
#
_cell.length_a   1.000
_cell.length_b   1.000
_cell.length_c   1.000
_cell.angle_alpha   90.00
_cell.angle_beta   90.00
_cell.angle_gamma   90.00
#
_symmetry.space_group_name_H-M   'P 1'
#
loop_
_entity.id
_entity.type
_entity.pdbx_description
1 polymer ?
#
loop_
_entity_poly.entity_id
_entity_poly.type
_entity_poly.pdbx_seq_one_letter_code
_entity_poly.pdbx_strand_id
1 'polypeptide(L)'
;MLFSMFYLLFLGACKQKNDPVVSLEEVDKAVIFVKDDEGKEKSWKATDPNFLKTLIGNLNVLFNKSDQHAQRYDMKLTSKQKRFNYQIKFYKNNNVVQEIQISKVNKVTIDKEEFMIGKEKENELDSLKNHLLLVAK
;
A
#
# COMPACT_ATOMS: atom_id res chain seq x y z
N MET A 1 -19.63 -0.69 -56.04
CA MET A 1 -20.37 -0.19 -54.85
C MET A 1 -19.88 -0.94 -53.62
N LEU A 2 -19.48 -0.17 -52.60
CA LEU A 2 -19.30 -0.43 -51.16
C LEU A 2 -18.84 -1.82 -50.70
N PHE A 3 -17.60 -1.94 -50.19
CA PHE A 3 -17.21 -1.81 -48.77
C PHE A 3 -17.77 -2.94 -47.88
N SER A 4 -16.90 -3.86 -47.44
CA SER A 4 -16.80 -4.18 -46.01
C SER A 4 -15.49 -4.88 -45.70
N MET A 5 -14.53 -4.07 -45.28
CA MET A 5 -13.26 -4.47 -44.71
C MET A 5 -13.55 -4.82 -43.24
N PHE A 6 -13.66 -6.10 -42.91
CA PHE A 6 -13.76 -6.55 -41.53
C PHE A 6 -12.38 -6.41 -40.86
N TYR A 7 -12.04 -5.18 -40.47
CA TYR A 7 -11.04 -4.97 -39.42
C TYR A 7 -11.64 -5.48 -38.12
N LEU A 8 -11.24 -6.70 -37.73
CA LEU A 8 -11.24 -7.13 -36.34
C LEU A 8 -10.36 -6.16 -35.57
N LEU A 9 -10.99 -5.11 -35.04
CA LEU A 9 -10.44 -4.29 -33.98
C LEU A 9 -10.20 -5.24 -32.81
N PHE A 10 -8.96 -5.71 -32.67
CA PHE A 10 -8.45 -6.14 -31.38
C PHE A 10 -8.56 -4.91 -30.46
N LEU A 11 -9.69 -4.83 -29.76
CA LEU A 11 -9.81 -4.12 -28.51
C LEU A 11 -8.83 -4.84 -27.57
N GLY A 12 -7.55 -4.48 -27.67
CA GLY A 12 -6.65 -4.60 -26.56
C GLY A 12 -7.30 -3.78 -25.46
N ALA A 13 -8.03 -4.47 -24.58
CA ALA A 13 -8.49 -3.89 -23.34
C ALA A 13 -7.22 -3.31 -22.70
N CYS A 14 -7.07 -1.99 -22.74
CA CYS A 14 -6.18 -1.31 -21.83
C CYS A 14 -6.60 -1.84 -20.47
N LYS A 15 -5.76 -2.68 -19.85
CA LYS A 15 -5.90 -2.98 -18.42
C LYS A 15 -6.03 -1.62 -17.77
N GLN A 16 -7.24 -1.30 -17.34
CA GLN A 16 -7.51 -0.12 -16.57
C GLN A 16 -6.50 -0.20 -15.43
N LYS A 17 -5.64 0.81 -15.32
CA LYS A 17 -4.69 0.96 -14.22
C LYS A 17 -5.55 1.10 -12.97
N ASN A 18 -6.00 -0.03 -12.43
CA ASN A 18 -6.70 -0.05 -11.17
C ASN A 18 -5.64 0.33 -10.13
N ASP A 19 -6.01 1.21 -9.21
CA ASP A 19 -5.16 1.51 -8.08
C ASP A 19 -4.76 0.19 -7.40
N PRO A 20 -3.46 -0.04 -7.16
CA PRO A 20 -3.03 -1.32 -6.62
C PRO A 20 -3.47 -1.51 -5.18
N VAL A 21 -4.01 -0.48 -4.52
CA VAL A 21 -4.43 -0.48 -3.12
C VAL A 21 -5.95 -0.62 -3.05
N VAL A 22 -6.42 -1.43 -2.10
CA VAL A 22 -7.84 -1.67 -1.82
C VAL A 22 -8.58 -0.38 -1.45
N SER A 23 -9.85 -0.30 -1.83
CA SER A 23 -10.72 0.82 -1.48
C SER A 23 -11.22 0.76 -0.04
N LEU A 24 -11.58 1.90 0.56
CA LEU A 24 -12.08 1.94 1.95
C LEU A 24 -13.38 1.14 2.13
N GLU A 25 -14.25 1.10 1.12
CA GLU A 25 -15.53 0.38 1.16
C GLU A 25 -15.33 -1.14 1.31
N GLU A 26 -14.20 -1.64 0.84
CA GLU A 26 -13.81 -3.05 0.88
C GLU A 26 -13.03 -3.40 2.16
N VAL A 27 -12.92 -2.50 3.14
CA VAL A 27 -12.16 -2.73 4.37
C VAL A 27 -13.00 -2.41 5.61
N ASP A 28 -12.97 -3.28 6.62
CA ASP A 28 -13.48 -3.02 7.98
C ASP A 28 -12.40 -3.03 9.07
N LYS A 29 -11.23 -3.58 8.74
CA LYS A 29 -10.14 -3.79 9.69
C LYS A 29 -8.80 -3.87 8.97
N ALA A 30 -7.76 -3.34 9.60
CA ALA A 30 -6.38 -3.57 9.23
C ALA A 30 -5.62 -4.23 10.38
N VAL A 31 -4.69 -5.11 10.07
CA VAL A 31 -3.69 -5.62 11.02
C VAL A 31 -2.31 -5.29 10.48
N ILE A 32 -1.56 -4.55 11.28
CA ILE A 32 -0.20 -4.09 10.97
C ILE A 32 0.78 -4.97 11.74
N PHE A 33 1.85 -5.36 11.07
CA PHE A 33 2.99 -6.04 11.67
C PHE A 33 4.27 -5.28 11.33
N VAL A 34 5.13 -5.11 12.33
CA VAL A 34 6.47 -4.57 12.15
C VAL A 34 7.45 -5.55 12.77
N LYS A 35 8.33 -6.11 11.94
CA LYS A 35 9.34 -7.06 12.34
C LYS A 35 10.74 -6.48 12.15
N ASP A 36 11.51 -6.42 13.23
CA ASP A 36 12.90 -5.98 13.16
C ASP A 36 13.84 -7.06 12.57
N ASP A 37 15.10 -6.68 12.37
CA ASP A 37 16.15 -7.55 11.84
C ASP A 37 16.60 -8.64 12.82
N GLU A 38 16.25 -8.52 14.10
CA GLU A 38 16.46 -9.53 15.14
C GLU A 38 15.28 -10.51 15.24
N GLY A 39 14.22 -10.28 14.48
CA GLY A 39 13.04 -11.13 14.39
C GLY A 39 11.95 -10.80 15.43
N LYS A 40 12.13 -9.74 16.23
CA LYS A 40 11.10 -9.27 17.15
C LYS A 40 9.98 -8.61 16.36
N GLU A 41 8.76 -9.04 16.62
CA GLU A 41 7.57 -8.58 15.94
C GLU A 41 6.66 -7.80 16.88
N LYS A 42 6.12 -6.69 16.38
CA LYS A 42 5.08 -5.89 17.00
C LYS A 42 3.87 -5.88 16.09
N SER A 43 2.68 -5.85 16.67
CA SER A 43 1.45 -5.82 15.88
C SER A 43 0.44 -4.84 16.44
N TRP A 44 -0.44 -4.38 15.56
CA TRP A 44 -1.58 -3.56 15.97
C TRP A 44 -2.77 -3.77 15.05
N LYS A 45 -3.96 -3.79 15.64
CA LYS A 45 -5.23 -3.99 14.94
C LYS A 45 -6.01 -2.68 14.96
N ALA A 46 -6.42 -2.23 13.78
CA ALA A 46 -7.20 -1.02 13.58
C ALA A 46 -8.59 -1.37 13.03
N THR A 47 -9.63 -0.75 13.59
CA THR A 47 -11.00 -0.76 13.05
C THR A 47 -11.59 0.65 12.95
N ASP A 48 -10.83 1.68 13.37
CA ASP A 48 -11.27 3.07 13.30
C ASP A 48 -11.32 3.53 11.83
N PRO A 49 -12.48 3.98 11.31
CA PRO A 49 -12.60 4.36 9.91
C PRO A 49 -11.68 5.50 9.49
N ASN A 50 -11.42 6.47 10.36
CA ASN A 50 -10.52 7.59 10.04
C ASN A 50 -9.09 7.12 9.91
N PHE A 51 -8.64 6.26 10.82
CA PHE A 51 -7.35 5.60 10.72
C PHE A 51 -7.23 4.80 9.42
N LEU A 52 -8.22 3.96 9.11
CA LEU A 52 -8.19 3.13 7.89
C LEU A 52 -8.11 4.00 6.63
N LYS A 53 -8.88 5.08 6.60
CA LYS A 53 -8.88 6.07 5.53
C LYS A 53 -7.51 6.73 5.35
N THR A 54 -6.87 7.15 6.44
CA THR A 54 -5.52 7.72 6.40
C THR A 54 -4.45 6.71 6.01
N LEU A 55 -4.56 5.47 6.49
CA LEU A 55 -3.63 4.40 6.13
C LEU A 55 -3.70 4.09 4.63
N ILE A 56 -4.92 3.94 4.07
CA ILE A 56 -5.14 3.73 2.64
C ILE A 56 -4.64 4.94 1.84
N GLY A 57 -4.93 6.17 2.27
CA GLY A 57 -4.43 7.38 1.62
C GLY A 57 -2.89 7.42 1.57
N ASN A 58 -2.23 7.05 2.66
CA ASN A 58 -0.76 6.97 2.72
C ASN A 58 -0.16 5.89 1.81
N LEU A 59 -0.90 4.82 1.55
CA LEU A 59 -0.51 3.80 0.56
C LEU A 59 -0.72 4.32 -0.87
N ASN A 60 -1.87 4.95 -1.13
CA ASN A 60 -2.21 5.49 -2.45
C ASN A 60 -1.17 6.49 -2.96
N VAL A 61 -0.65 7.37 -2.09
CA VAL A 61 0.36 8.36 -2.50
C VAL A 61 1.70 7.75 -2.92
N LEU A 62 1.95 6.45 -2.67
CA LEU A 62 3.12 5.75 -3.21
C LEU A 62 3.00 5.50 -4.72
N PHE A 63 1.78 5.33 -5.21
CA PHE A 63 1.48 4.97 -6.60
C PHE A 63 0.88 6.14 -7.39
N ASN A 64 0.24 7.08 -6.69
CA ASN A 64 -0.45 8.23 -7.25
C ASN A 64 0.24 9.55 -6.91
N LYS A 65 -0.19 10.62 -7.59
CA LYS A 65 0.32 11.98 -7.32
C LYS A 65 -0.09 12.50 -5.94
N SER A 66 -1.29 12.18 -5.48
CA SER A 66 -1.84 12.69 -4.21
C SER A 66 -3.06 11.87 -3.75
N ASP A 67 -3.36 11.90 -2.46
CA ASP A 67 -4.61 11.43 -1.86
C ASP A 67 -5.01 12.41 -0.74
N GLN A 68 -6.26 12.85 -0.72
CA GLN A 68 -6.77 13.85 0.23
C GLN A 68 -6.84 13.37 1.69
N HIS A 69 -6.73 12.06 1.92
CA HIS A 69 -6.73 11.46 3.25
C HIS A 69 -5.34 11.11 3.76
N ALA A 70 -4.32 11.22 2.89
CA ALA A 70 -2.94 11.01 3.28
C ALA A 70 -2.50 12.04 4.33
N GLN A 71 -1.75 11.56 5.31
CA GLN A 71 -1.11 12.37 6.34
C GLN A 71 0.38 12.09 6.35
N ARG A 72 1.17 13.15 6.52
CA ARG A 72 2.63 13.05 6.61
C ARG A 72 3.07 12.77 8.03
N TYR A 73 3.95 11.79 8.18
CA TYR A 73 4.60 11.40 9.43
C TYR A 73 6.11 11.60 9.25
N ASP A 74 6.55 12.86 9.27
CA ASP A 74 7.90 13.30 8.89
C ASP A 74 8.97 13.09 9.99
N MET A 75 8.99 11.92 10.62
CA MET A 75 10.04 11.56 11.56
C MET A 75 11.25 10.96 10.85
N LYS A 76 12.46 11.24 11.32
CA LYS A 76 13.66 10.65 10.72
C LYS A 76 13.76 9.17 11.11
N LEU A 77 13.56 8.28 10.14
CA LEU A 77 13.85 6.85 10.33
C LEU A 77 15.35 6.63 10.50
N THR A 78 15.72 5.82 11.49
CA THR A 78 17.09 5.30 11.61
C THR A 78 17.39 4.32 10.46
N SER A 79 18.68 4.13 10.15
CA SER A 79 19.10 3.14 9.15
C SER A 79 18.63 1.72 9.49
N LYS A 80 18.43 1.41 10.77
CA LYS A 80 17.88 0.13 11.23
C LYS A 80 16.38 0.03 10.90
N GLN A 81 15.59 1.04 11.28
CA GLN A 81 14.15 1.07 11.00
C GLN A 81 13.82 1.05 9.49
N LYS A 82 14.66 1.66 8.65
CA LYS A 82 14.49 1.59 7.18
C LYS A 82 14.56 0.15 6.62
N ARG A 83 15.15 -0.80 7.35
CA ARG A 83 15.34 -2.19 6.95
C ARG A 83 14.35 -3.16 7.58
N PHE A 84 13.52 -2.71 8.51
CA PHE A 84 12.46 -3.56 9.08
C PHE A 84 11.52 -4.06 7.99
N ASN A 85 10.88 -5.20 8.27
CA ASN A 85 9.81 -5.70 7.44
C ASN A 85 8.47 -5.18 7.98
N TYR A 86 7.73 -4.47 7.14
CA TYR A 86 6.41 -3.97 7.49
C TYR A 86 5.36 -4.74 6.70
N GLN A 87 4.26 -5.08 7.35
CA GLN A 87 3.15 -5.75 6.71
C GLN A 87 1.84 -5.12 7.14
N ILE A 88 0.91 -5.00 6.19
CA ILE A 88 -0.46 -4.56 6.42
C ILE A 88 -1.36 -5.64 5.81
N LYS A 89 -2.27 -6.18 6.61
CA LYS A 89 -3.35 -7.05 6.13
C LYS A 89 -4.66 -6.32 6.28
N PHE A 90 -5.33 -6.05 5.17
CA PHE A 90 -6.67 -5.51 5.16
C PHE A 90 -7.69 -6.64 5.17
N TYR A 91 -8.79 -6.42 5.88
CA TYR A 91 -9.86 -7.40 6.04
C TYR A 91 -11.23 -6.79 5.73
N LYS A 92 -12.13 -7.66 5.26
CA LYS A 92 -13.57 -7.44 5.21
C LYS A 92 -14.27 -8.69 5.70
N ASN A 93 -15.21 -8.56 6.63
CA ASN A 93 -15.97 -9.65 7.20
C ASN A 93 -15.04 -10.80 7.67
N ASN A 94 -13.91 -10.44 8.28
CA ASN A 94 -12.83 -11.34 8.72
C ASN A 94 -12.05 -12.10 7.64
N ASN A 95 -12.31 -11.87 6.35
CA ASN A 95 -11.48 -12.39 5.26
C ASN A 95 -10.40 -11.37 4.88
N VAL A 96 -9.18 -11.84 4.58
CA VAL A 96 -8.13 -10.97 4.03
C VAL A 96 -8.54 -10.55 2.62
N VAL A 97 -8.63 -9.25 2.38
CA VAL A 97 -8.94 -8.69 1.05
C VAL A 97 -7.70 -8.21 0.32
N GLN A 98 -6.66 -7.82 1.06
CA GLN A 98 -5.39 -7.41 0.50
C GLN A 98 -4.27 -7.56 1.52
N GLU A 99 -3.12 -8.05 1.07
CA GLU A 99 -1.88 -8.09 1.84
C GLU A 99 -0.81 -7.22 1.19
N ILE A 100 -0.25 -6.31 1.98
CA ILE A 100 0.84 -5.41 1.57
C ILE A 100 2.05 -5.70 2.44
N GLN A 101 3.21 -5.90 1.79
CA GLN A 101 4.50 -6.05 2.46
C GLN A 101 5.44 -4.95 1.97
N ILE A 102 6.13 -4.29 2.89
CA ILE A 102 7.18 -3.30 2.61
C ILE A 102 8.47 -3.90 3.13
N SER A 103 9.29 -4.39 2.20
CA SER A 103 10.54 -5.06 2.51
C SER A 103 11.71 -4.23 1.98
N LYS A 104 12.87 -4.34 2.64
CA LYS A 104 14.18 -3.83 2.21
C LYS A 104 14.15 -2.53 1.39
N VAL A 105 14.31 -1.40 2.08
CA VAL A 105 14.50 -0.06 1.50
C VAL A 105 13.25 0.48 0.80
N ASN A 106 12.94 0.03 -0.42
CA ASN A 106 11.92 0.64 -1.28
C ASN A 106 11.04 -0.35 -2.05
N LYS A 107 11.06 -1.64 -1.69
CA LYS A 107 10.24 -2.67 -2.33
C LYS A 107 8.91 -2.82 -1.59
N VAL A 108 7.81 -2.64 -2.32
CA VAL A 108 6.44 -2.88 -1.84
C VAL A 108 5.87 -4.05 -2.63
N THR A 109 5.26 -5.01 -1.95
CA THR A 109 4.58 -6.15 -2.57
C THR A 109 3.12 -6.12 -2.18
N ILE A 110 2.22 -6.18 -3.17
CA ILE A 110 0.77 -6.19 -2.96
C ILE A 110 0.21 -7.44 -3.63
N ASP A 111 -0.41 -8.34 -2.85
CA ASP A 111 -1.04 -9.57 -3.34
C ASP A 111 -0.15 -10.40 -4.30
N LYS A 112 1.16 -10.40 -4.04
CA LYS A 112 2.26 -11.06 -4.80
C LYS A 112 2.84 -10.25 -5.97
N GLU A 113 2.25 -9.12 -6.34
CA GLU A 113 2.84 -8.20 -7.31
C GLU A 113 3.88 -7.29 -6.66
N GLU A 114 5.03 -7.13 -7.30
CA GLU A 114 6.14 -6.32 -6.80
C GLU A 114 6.18 -4.93 -7.43
N PHE A 115 6.35 -3.93 -6.57
CA PHE A 115 6.47 -2.53 -6.93
C PHE A 115 7.75 -1.95 -6.33
N MET A 116 8.58 -1.38 -7.20
CA MET A 116 9.75 -0.60 -6.78
C MET A 116 9.34 0.85 -6.64
N ILE A 117 9.38 1.38 -5.41
CA ILE A 117 9.05 2.78 -5.16
C ILE A 117 10.23 3.66 -5.62
N GLY A 118 9.95 4.58 -6.54
CA GLY A 118 10.94 5.51 -7.08
C GLY A 118 11.50 6.46 -6.03
N LYS A 119 12.67 7.04 -6.29
CA LYS A 119 13.34 7.97 -5.36
C LYS A 119 12.50 9.21 -5.08
N GLU A 120 11.71 9.63 -6.06
CA GLU A 120 10.76 10.73 -5.95
C GLU A 120 9.63 10.48 -4.95
N LYS A 121 9.44 9.22 -4.51
CA LYS A 121 8.46 8.80 -3.50
C LYS A 121 9.09 8.29 -2.20
N GLU A 122 10.39 8.53 -1.98
CA GLU A 122 11.09 8.05 -0.77
C GLU A 122 10.50 8.66 0.51
N ASN A 123 10.12 9.94 0.46
CA ASN A 123 9.54 10.63 1.62
C ASN A 123 8.16 10.06 1.99
N GLU A 124 7.32 9.77 1.01
CA GLU A 124 6.01 9.15 1.20
C GLU A 124 6.16 7.75 1.77
N LEU A 125 7.14 6.98 1.27
CA LEU A 125 7.43 5.66 1.80
C LEU A 125 7.94 5.71 3.24
N ASP A 126 8.86 6.62 3.56
CA ASP A 126 9.37 6.79 4.91
C ASP A 126 8.27 7.29 5.86
N SER A 127 7.40 8.19 5.39
CA SER A 127 6.19 8.61 6.10
C SER A 127 5.26 7.43 6.41
N LEU A 128 5.00 6.56 5.44
CA LEU A 128 4.20 5.35 5.68
C LEU A 128 4.85 4.44 6.73
N LYS A 129 6.16 4.16 6.62
CA LYS A 129 6.87 3.35 7.63
C LYS A 129 6.79 3.96 9.03
N ASN A 130 6.91 5.27 9.15
CA ASN A 130 6.73 5.99 10.41
C ASN A 130 5.32 5.81 10.97
N HIS A 131 4.29 5.93 10.12
CA HIS A 131 2.91 5.69 10.52
C HIS A 131 2.74 4.28 11.13
N LEU A 132 3.30 3.26 10.47
CA LEU A 132 3.24 1.88 10.93
C LEU A 132 4.03 1.67 12.24
N LEU A 133 5.22 2.28 12.37
CA LEU A 133 6.03 2.22 13.61
C LEU A 133 5.33 2.85 14.81
N LEU A 134 4.62 3.95 14.60
CA LEU A 134 3.94 4.68 15.68
C LEU A 134 2.83 3.85 16.32
N VAL A 135 2.14 3.04 15.51
CA VAL A 135 0.96 2.30 15.96
C VAL A 135 1.27 0.87 16.40
N ALA A 136 2.29 0.22 15.83
CA ALA A 136 2.70 -1.13 16.23
C ALA A 136 3.35 -1.11 17.62
N LYS A 137 2.71 -1.78 18.60
CA LYS A 137 3.19 -1.83 20.00
C LYS A 137 3.84 -3.15 20.34
#